data_AF-A0A151JAS8-F1
#
_entry.id   AF-A0A151JAS8-F1
#
_cell.length_a   1.000
_cell.length_b   1.000
_cell.length_c   1.000
_cell.angle_alpha   90.00
_cell.angle_beta   90.00
_cell.angle_gamma   90.00
#
_symmetry.space_group_name_H-M   'P 1'
#
loop_
_entity.id
_entity.type
_entity.pdbx_description
1 polymer ?
#
loop_
_entity_poly.entity_id
_entity_poly.type
_entity_poly.pdbx_seq_one_letter_code
_entity_poly.pdbx_strand_id
1 'polypeptide(L)'
;MSLYIHTYIHTYKHTYICIHTYVHTYVYTYVYTYIRLYIRLYIYIHTFIHTFKHTFIHTFINTFIHTFIHTFIHTYIYTYVYTYVYTYVYTYVYTNVYTYVYTYVYTYIRLYTLTYVYTYVHTYVYTYIYTYVYTYLRLYIRHTYVYTYVYTYVLHTFIHTFIHTFKHTFKHTFIRTYLYTYVYTYVRTYVYILQRKGKEKIFYNRIKKKSHILFFKLDTFFFGVVTTSYVF
;
A
#
# COMPACT_ATOMS: atom_id res chain seq x y z
N MET A 1 -136.93 78.87 2.86
CA MET A 1 -137.03 77.53 2.20
C MET A 1 -135.88 77.28 1.21
N SER A 2 -135.66 78.14 0.21
CA SER A 2 -134.59 77.95 -0.80
C SER A 2 -133.17 77.89 -0.22
N LEU A 3 -132.79 78.79 0.69
CA LEU A 3 -131.46 78.80 1.33
C LEU A 3 -131.18 77.51 2.12
N TYR A 4 -132.17 77.01 2.87
CA TYR A 4 -132.06 75.78 3.67
C TYR A 4 -131.87 74.53 2.80
N ILE A 5 -132.61 74.43 1.70
CA ILE A 5 -132.47 73.34 0.73
C ILE A 5 -131.09 73.40 0.06
N HIS A 6 -130.62 74.60 -0.31
CA HIS A 6 -129.30 74.77 -0.91
C HIS A 6 -128.16 74.37 0.02
N THR A 7 -128.18 74.82 1.28
CA THR A 7 -127.18 74.45 2.28
C THR A 7 -127.19 72.95 2.55
N TYR A 8 -128.37 72.33 2.66
CA TYR A 8 -128.49 70.89 2.93
C TYR A 8 -127.93 70.02 1.79
N ILE A 9 -128.23 70.35 0.54
CA ILE A 9 -127.71 69.63 -0.64
C ILE A 9 -126.19 69.81 -0.73
N HIS A 10 -125.69 71.03 -0.49
CA HIS A 10 -124.26 71.32 -0.53
C HIS A 10 -123.49 70.55 0.57
N THR A 11 -123.98 70.54 1.81
CA THR A 11 -123.37 69.77 2.90
C THR A 11 -123.38 68.28 2.62
N TYR A 12 -124.50 67.73 2.13
CA TYR A 12 -124.60 66.30 1.83
C TYR A 12 -123.62 65.88 0.74
N LYS A 13 -123.54 66.64 -0.36
CA LYS A 13 -122.59 66.37 -1.45
C LYS A 13 -121.15 66.49 -0.97
N HIS A 14 -120.84 67.50 -0.16
CA HIS A 14 -119.51 67.67 0.41
C HIS A 14 -119.14 66.50 1.34
N THR A 15 -120.06 66.06 2.22
CA THR A 15 -119.83 64.90 3.09
C THR A 15 -119.62 63.61 2.30
N TYR A 16 -120.39 63.40 1.23
CA TYR A 16 -120.23 62.23 0.37
C TYR A 16 -118.88 62.21 -0.34
N ILE A 17 -118.45 63.36 -0.90
CA ILE A 17 -117.13 63.49 -1.52
C ILE A 17 -116.03 63.25 -0.49
N CYS A 18 -116.14 63.84 0.71
CA CYS A 18 -115.17 63.62 1.78
C CYS A 18 -115.07 62.13 2.16
N ILE A 19 -116.19 61.44 2.37
CA ILE A 19 -116.22 60.01 2.71
C ILE A 19 -115.62 59.18 1.56
N HIS A 20 -115.99 59.46 0.32
CA HIS A 20 -115.45 58.77 -0.85
C HIS A 20 -113.93 58.96 -0.98
N THR A 21 -113.44 60.20 -0.84
CA THR A 21 -112.00 60.47 -0.88
C THR A 21 -111.24 59.84 0.28
N TYR A 22 -111.82 59.82 1.49
CA TYR A 22 -111.22 59.19 2.66
C TYR A 22 -111.12 57.68 2.49
N VAL A 23 -112.20 57.02 2.06
CA VAL A 23 -112.20 55.57 1.81
C VAL A 23 -111.25 55.21 0.67
N HIS A 24 -111.28 55.96 -0.43
CA HIS A 24 -110.39 55.72 -1.56
C HIS A 24 -108.91 55.89 -1.17
N THR A 25 -108.56 56.97 -0.48
CA THR A 25 -107.18 57.22 -0.04
C THR A 25 -106.73 56.20 0.99
N TYR A 26 -107.56 55.84 1.96
CA TYR A 26 -107.25 54.83 2.97
C TYR A 26 -107.04 53.45 2.34
N VAL A 27 -107.97 52.99 1.50
CA VAL A 27 -107.86 51.68 0.84
C VAL A 27 -106.66 51.66 -0.11
N TYR A 28 -106.48 52.71 -0.92
CA TYR A 28 -105.35 52.80 -1.84
C TYR A 28 -104.01 52.77 -1.09
N THR A 29 -103.86 53.60 -0.06
CA THR A 29 -102.61 53.65 0.72
C THR A 29 -102.36 52.35 1.46
N TYR A 30 -103.37 51.75 2.08
CA TYR A 30 -103.23 50.47 2.78
C TYR A 30 -102.83 49.34 1.83
N VAL A 31 -103.55 49.18 0.71
CA VAL A 31 -103.24 48.13 -0.29
C VAL A 31 -101.87 48.37 -0.93
N TYR A 32 -101.56 49.60 -1.32
CA TYR A 32 -100.27 49.95 -1.91
C TYR A 32 -99.10 49.71 -0.95
N THR A 33 -99.23 50.12 0.31
CA THR A 33 -98.18 49.92 1.33
C THR A 33 -97.97 48.44 1.62
N TYR A 34 -99.05 47.66 1.72
CA TYR A 34 -98.98 46.21 1.94
C TYR A 34 -98.29 45.49 0.78
N ILE A 35 -98.70 45.76 -0.46
CA ILE A 35 -98.07 45.17 -1.66
C ILE A 35 -96.59 45.56 -1.73
N ARG A 36 -96.25 46.83 -1.48
CA ARG A 36 -94.87 47.30 -1.47
C ARG A 36 -94.02 46.61 -0.40
N LEU A 37 -94.59 46.40 0.80
CA LEU A 37 -93.91 45.71 1.89
C LEU A 37 -93.65 44.24 1.52
N TYR A 38 -94.65 43.57 0.94
CA TYR A 38 -94.51 42.18 0.51
C TYR A 38 -93.42 42.01 -0.56
N ILE A 39 -93.42 42.86 -1.59
CA ILE A 39 -92.38 42.85 -2.64
C ILE A 39 -91.00 43.09 -2.02
N ARG A 40 -90.88 44.06 -1.10
CA ARG A 40 -89.60 44.35 -0.43
C ARG A 40 -89.11 43.17 0.40
N LEU A 41 -90.01 42.50 1.12
CA LEU A 41 -89.70 41.34 1.93
C LEU A 41 -89.28 40.15 1.06
N TYR A 42 -89.95 39.94 -0.08
CA TYR A 42 -89.55 38.93 -1.06
C TYR A 42 -88.15 39.19 -1.61
N ILE A 43 -87.85 40.42 -2.04
CA ILE A 43 -86.52 40.80 -2.54
C ILE A 43 -85.48 40.62 -1.45
N TYR A 44 -85.78 41.00 -0.20
CA TYR A 44 -84.87 40.81 0.93
C TYR A 44 -84.55 39.34 1.16
N ILE A 45 -85.56 38.47 1.20
CA ILE A 45 -85.34 37.02 1.38
C ILE A 45 -84.54 36.44 0.22
N HIS A 46 -84.88 36.80 -1.03
CA HIS A 46 -84.18 36.31 -2.21
C HIS A 46 -82.71 36.74 -2.20
N THR A 47 -82.45 38.03 -1.95
CA THR A 47 -81.09 38.56 -1.87
C THR A 47 -80.32 37.92 -0.72
N PHE A 48 -80.90 37.78 0.46
CA PHE A 48 -80.28 37.12 1.61
C PHE A 48 -79.88 35.67 1.30
N ILE A 49 -80.79 34.87 0.74
CA ILE A 49 -80.51 33.47 0.37
C ILE A 49 -79.42 33.41 -0.68
N HIS A 50 -79.50 34.25 -1.72
CA HIS A 50 -78.50 34.29 -2.78
C HIS A 50 -77.12 34.67 -2.23
N THR A 51 -77.04 35.73 -1.42
CA THR A 51 -75.79 36.19 -0.82
C THR A 51 -75.24 35.12 0.11
N PHE A 52 -76.06 34.55 0.99
CA PHE A 52 -75.61 33.55 1.95
C PHE A 52 -75.09 32.30 1.24
N LYS A 53 -75.83 31.79 0.25
CA LYS A 53 -75.40 30.63 -0.55
C LYS A 53 -74.11 30.94 -1.29
N HIS A 54 -74.03 32.08 -1.98
CA HIS A 54 -72.85 32.47 -2.73
C HIS A 54 -71.64 32.63 -1.81
N THR A 55 -71.77 33.40 -0.73
CA THR A 55 -70.67 33.62 0.21
C THR A 55 -70.25 32.32 0.86
N PHE A 56 -71.17 31.55 1.43
CA PHE A 56 -70.84 30.32 2.14
C PHE A 56 -70.16 29.29 1.23
N ILE A 57 -70.74 29.02 0.05
CA ILE A 57 -70.17 28.06 -0.90
C ILE A 57 -68.83 28.56 -1.41
N HIS A 58 -68.75 29.81 -1.86
CA HIS A 58 -67.52 30.37 -2.41
C HIS A 58 -66.40 30.41 -1.37
N THR A 59 -66.68 30.90 -0.15
CA THR A 59 -65.67 31.00 0.90
C THR A 59 -65.28 29.62 1.40
N PHE A 60 -66.24 28.74 1.67
CA PHE A 60 -65.94 27.41 2.20
C PHE A 60 -65.16 26.57 1.19
N ILE A 61 -65.62 26.51 -0.06
CA ILE A 61 -64.95 25.74 -1.11
C ILE A 61 -63.56 26.32 -1.40
N ASN A 62 -63.44 27.64 -1.61
CA ASN A 62 -62.12 28.21 -1.90
C ASN A 62 -61.17 28.06 -0.71
N THR A 63 -61.61 28.33 0.52
CA THR A 63 -60.72 28.19 1.68
C THR A 63 -60.33 26.74 1.91
N PHE A 64 -61.27 25.80 1.83
CA PHE A 64 -60.99 24.39 2.02
C PHE A 64 -60.08 23.85 0.92
N ILE A 65 -60.40 24.10 -0.36
CA ILE A 65 -59.58 23.64 -1.48
C ILE A 65 -58.20 24.30 -1.44
N HIS A 66 -58.13 25.62 -1.25
CA HIS A 66 -56.85 26.32 -1.18
C HIS A 66 -56.02 25.82 -0.01
N THR A 67 -56.57 25.71 1.20
CA THR A 67 -55.83 25.25 2.37
C THR A 67 -55.41 23.80 2.21
N PHE A 68 -56.31 22.91 1.78
CA PHE A 68 -56.00 21.50 1.58
C PHE A 68 -54.94 21.28 0.50
N ILE A 69 -55.12 21.87 -0.69
CA ILE A 69 -54.16 21.74 -1.79
C ILE A 69 -52.82 22.36 -1.39
N HIS A 70 -52.82 23.58 -0.87
CA HIS A 70 -51.58 24.25 -0.47
C HIS A 70 -50.86 23.46 0.62
N THR A 71 -51.55 23.04 1.67
CA THR A 71 -50.92 22.26 2.75
C THR A 71 -50.45 20.91 2.26
N PHE A 72 -51.26 20.17 1.49
CA PHE A 72 -50.87 18.86 0.99
C PHE A 72 -49.69 18.95 0.02
N ILE A 73 -49.76 19.82 -0.98
CA ILE A 73 -48.66 20.00 -1.94
C ILE A 73 -47.42 20.51 -1.25
N HIS A 74 -47.53 21.56 -0.43
CA HIS A 74 -46.38 22.13 0.26
C HIS A 74 -45.76 21.10 1.19
N THR A 75 -46.54 20.46 2.05
CA THR A 75 -45.99 19.46 2.99
C THR A 75 -45.44 18.25 2.25
N TYR A 76 -46.16 17.68 1.29
CA TYR A 76 -45.71 16.49 0.58
C TYR A 76 -44.47 16.77 -0.27
N ILE A 77 -44.48 17.81 -1.11
CA ILE A 77 -43.32 18.15 -1.94
C ILE A 77 -42.15 18.58 -1.06
N TYR A 78 -42.36 19.47 -0.09
CA TYR A 78 -41.28 19.92 0.76
C TYR A 78 -40.69 18.76 1.55
N THR A 79 -41.51 17.95 2.21
CA THR A 79 -40.99 16.81 2.97
C THR A 79 -40.34 15.78 2.07
N TYR A 80 -40.96 15.40 0.95
CA TYR A 80 -40.40 14.39 0.05
C TYR A 80 -39.10 14.87 -0.58
N VAL A 81 -39.07 16.07 -1.18
CA VAL A 81 -37.87 16.62 -1.81
C VAL A 81 -36.79 16.88 -0.76
N TYR A 82 -37.13 17.53 0.36
CA TYR A 82 -36.15 17.80 1.40
C TYR A 82 -35.60 16.51 1.98
N THR A 83 -36.44 15.57 2.39
CA THR A 83 -35.97 14.30 2.97
C THR A 83 -35.22 13.48 1.94
N TYR A 84 -35.73 13.30 0.73
CA TYR A 84 -35.07 12.49 -0.29
C TYR A 84 -33.74 13.11 -0.72
N VAL A 85 -33.71 14.39 -1.07
CA VAL A 85 -32.46 15.05 -1.49
C VAL A 85 -31.48 15.11 -0.32
N TYR A 86 -31.92 15.54 0.86
CA TYR A 86 -31.04 15.64 2.02
C TYR A 86 -30.49 14.26 2.40
N THR A 87 -31.36 13.25 2.55
CA THR A 87 -30.90 11.91 2.93
C THR A 87 -30.05 11.28 1.84
N TYR A 88 -30.46 11.36 0.57
CA TYR A 88 -29.70 10.76 -0.53
C TYR A 88 -28.35 11.45 -0.70
N VAL A 89 -28.31 12.78 -0.79
CA VAL A 89 -27.04 13.51 -0.95
C VAL A 89 -26.17 13.34 0.28
N TYR A 90 -26.72 13.50 1.48
CA TYR A 90 -25.95 13.34 2.71
C TYR A 90 -25.41 11.92 2.82
N THR A 91 -26.25 10.91 2.72
CA THR A 91 -25.80 9.51 2.85
C THR A 91 -24.85 9.14 1.72
N TYR A 92 -25.17 9.44 0.46
CA TYR A 92 -24.33 9.07 -0.68
C TYR A 92 -22.99 9.81 -0.63
N VAL A 93 -22.97 11.13 -0.47
CA VAL A 93 -21.72 11.89 -0.42
C VAL A 93 -20.92 11.50 0.81
N TYR A 94 -21.53 11.46 1.98
CA TYR A 94 -20.82 11.12 3.21
C TYR A 94 -20.25 9.71 3.14
N THR A 95 -21.06 8.71 2.77
CA THR A 95 -20.59 7.32 2.68
C THR A 95 -19.57 7.14 1.58
N ASN A 96 -19.78 7.65 0.38
CA ASN A 96 -18.82 7.46 -0.71
C ASN A 96 -17.52 8.22 -0.46
N VAL A 97 -17.57 9.48 -0.01
CA VAL A 97 -16.35 10.23 0.30
C VAL A 97 -15.62 9.59 1.47
N TYR A 98 -16.33 9.27 2.56
CA TYR A 98 -15.71 8.65 3.71
C TYR A 98 -15.10 7.29 3.36
N THR A 99 -15.85 6.41 2.68
CA THR A 99 -15.35 5.09 2.29
C THR A 99 -14.23 5.20 1.27
N TYR A 100 -14.34 6.06 0.26
CA TYR A 100 -13.31 6.22 -0.75
C TYR A 100 -12.03 6.80 -0.15
N VAL A 101 -12.12 7.88 0.61
CA VAL A 101 -10.94 8.49 1.26
C VAL A 101 -10.34 7.52 2.28
N TYR A 102 -11.15 6.92 3.14
CA TYR A 102 -10.66 5.98 4.14
C TYR A 102 -10.00 4.77 3.48
N THR A 103 -10.66 4.13 2.51
CA THR A 103 -10.09 2.96 1.82
C THR A 103 -8.86 3.33 1.02
N TYR A 104 -8.87 4.43 0.28
CA TYR A 104 -7.72 4.87 -0.51
C TYR A 104 -6.53 5.21 0.37
N VAL A 105 -6.71 6.04 1.40
CA VAL A 105 -5.65 6.43 2.33
C VAL A 105 -5.14 5.20 3.08
N TYR A 106 -6.03 4.37 3.63
CA TYR A 106 -5.64 3.16 4.36
C TYR A 106 -4.90 2.17 3.46
N THR A 107 -5.41 1.90 2.26
CA THR A 107 -4.75 0.98 1.32
C THR A 107 -3.43 1.54 0.84
N TYR A 108 -3.34 2.84 0.55
CA TYR A 108 -2.11 3.50 0.13
C TYR A 108 -1.06 3.46 1.24
N ILE A 109 -1.40 3.86 2.47
CA ILE A 109 -0.49 3.79 3.61
C ILE A 109 -0.06 2.35 3.85
N ARG A 110 -0.99 1.38 3.81
CA ARG A 110 -0.68 -0.03 4.02
C ARG A 110 0.24 -0.57 2.92
N LEU A 111 -0.03 -0.25 1.66
CA LEU A 111 0.83 -0.65 0.53
C LEU A 111 2.20 -0.01 0.66
N TYR A 112 2.26 1.29 0.96
CA TYR A 112 3.50 2.02 1.07
C TYR A 112 4.34 1.51 2.25
N THR A 113 3.75 1.37 3.44
CA THR A 113 4.46 0.82 4.61
C THR A 113 4.87 -0.62 4.39
N LEU A 114 3.97 -1.49 3.92
CA LEU A 114 4.30 -2.88 3.65
C LEU A 114 5.39 -2.96 2.59
N THR A 115 5.19 -2.38 1.40
CA THR A 115 6.19 -2.48 0.33
C THR A 115 7.48 -1.79 0.72
N TYR A 116 7.47 -0.55 1.18
CA TYR A 116 8.70 0.19 1.46
C TYR A 116 9.43 -0.40 2.66
N VAL A 117 8.78 -0.61 3.81
CA VAL A 117 9.46 -1.14 5.00
C VAL A 117 9.82 -2.61 4.80
N TYR A 118 8.90 -3.44 4.29
CA TYR A 118 9.23 -4.85 4.07
C TYR A 118 10.31 -4.98 3.02
N THR A 119 10.19 -4.35 1.84
CA THR A 119 11.25 -4.49 0.83
C THR A 119 12.54 -3.86 1.28
N TYR A 120 12.55 -2.70 1.91
CA TYR A 120 13.79 -2.06 2.36
C TYR A 120 14.44 -2.85 3.48
N VAL A 121 13.71 -3.21 4.54
CA VAL A 121 14.26 -4.00 5.64
C VAL A 121 14.62 -5.40 5.18
N HIS A 122 13.74 -6.09 4.46
CA HIS A 122 14.02 -7.42 3.95
C HIS A 122 15.21 -7.38 3.00
N THR A 123 15.21 -6.54 1.96
CA THR A 123 16.36 -6.48 1.05
C THR A 123 17.62 -6.05 1.78
N TYR A 124 17.60 -5.00 2.58
CA TYR A 124 18.82 -4.50 3.22
C TYR A 124 19.35 -5.50 4.27
N VAL A 125 18.51 -5.97 5.18
CA VAL A 125 18.93 -6.91 6.23
C VAL A 125 19.23 -8.28 5.64
N TYR A 126 18.35 -8.83 4.80
CA TYR A 126 18.58 -10.13 4.18
C TYR A 126 19.80 -10.06 3.27
N THR A 127 19.91 -9.10 2.35
CA THR A 127 21.09 -9.04 1.48
C THR A 127 22.33 -8.74 2.27
N TYR A 128 22.33 -7.81 3.22
CA TYR A 128 23.55 -7.49 3.97
C TYR A 128 23.99 -8.64 4.87
N ILE A 129 23.10 -9.21 5.68
CA ILE A 129 23.45 -10.34 6.54
C ILE A 129 23.77 -11.57 5.71
N TYR A 130 22.92 -11.93 4.75
CA TYR A 130 23.15 -13.11 3.92
C TYR A 130 24.44 -12.94 3.13
N THR A 131 24.65 -11.84 2.41
CA THR A 131 25.88 -11.64 1.64
C THR A 131 27.10 -11.55 2.56
N TYR A 132 27.07 -10.77 3.64
CA TYR A 132 28.22 -10.62 4.52
C TYR A 132 28.56 -11.94 5.21
N VAL A 133 27.60 -12.58 5.88
CA VAL A 133 27.83 -13.86 6.58
C VAL A 133 28.18 -14.95 5.57
N TYR A 134 27.41 -15.12 4.49
CA TYR A 134 27.68 -16.17 3.51
C TYR A 134 29.02 -15.96 2.80
N THR A 135 29.34 -14.75 2.34
CA THR A 135 30.60 -14.48 1.65
C THR A 135 31.79 -14.56 2.60
N TYR A 136 31.68 -14.01 3.81
CA TYR A 136 32.76 -14.04 4.79
C TYR A 136 33.02 -15.46 5.26
N LEU A 137 31.98 -16.22 5.60
CA LEU A 137 32.12 -17.60 6.05
C LEU A 137 32.60 -18.52 4.91
N ARG A 138 32.10 -18.31 3.67
CA ARG A 138 32.58 -19.04 2.48
C ARG A 138 34.03 -18.71 2.13
N LEU A 139 34.42 -17.44 2.14
CA LEU A 139 35.79 -17.01 1.85
C LEU A 139 36.75 -17.48 2.95
N TYR A 140 36.38 -17.30 4.21
CA TYR A 140 37.20 -17.70 5.34
C TYR A 140 37.39 -19.22 5.36
N ILE A 141 36.32 -20.01 5.43
CA ILE A 141 36.44 -21.47 5.52
C ILE A 141 37.10 -22.07 4.26
N ARG A 142 36.76 -21.60 3.06
CA ARG A 142 37.32 -22.18 1.82
C ARG A 142 38.77 -21.73 1.59
N HIS A 143 39.07 -20.46 1.80
CA HIS A 143 40.33 -19.88 1.36
C HIS A 143 41.40 -19.87 2.44
N THR A 144 41.05 -19.75 3.72
CA THR A 144 42.02 -19.91 4.80
C THR A 144 42.14 -21.39 5.14
N TYR A 145 41.07 -22.05 5.56
CA TYR A 145 41.18 -23.44 6.01
C TYR A 145 41.51 -24.42 4.90
N VAL A 146 40.72 -24.53 3.84
CA VAL A 146 40.98 -25.58 2.83
C VAL A 146 42.22 -25.27 1.99
N TYR A 147 42.33 -24.05 1.46
CA TYR A 147 43.46 -23.71 0.60
C TYR A 147 44.78 -23.67 1.38
N THR A 148 44.90 -22.93 2.49
CA THR A 148 46.19 -22.90 3.19
C THR A 148 46.51 -24.26 3.83
N TYR A 149 45.58 -24.87 4.57
CA TYR A 149 45.88 -26.14 5.24
C TYR A 149 46.19 -27.26 4.25
N VAL A 150 45.39 -27.46 3.20
CA VAL A 150 45.66 -28.56 2.26
C VAL A 150 46.84 -28.24 1.34
N TYR A 151 46.92 -27.03 0.80
CA TYR A 151 47.97 -26.69 -0.16
C TYR A 151 49.34 -26.48 0.50
N THR A 152 49.41 -25.69 1.58
CA THR A 152 50.71 -25.41 2.20
C THR A 152 51.13 -26.53 3.14
N TYR A 153 50.21 -27.09 3.93
CA TYR A 153 50.58 -28.13 4.88
C TYR A 153 50.75 -29.48 4.18
N VAL A 154 49.75 -29.99 3.47
CA VAL A 154 49.83 -31.34 2.88
C VAL A 154 50.72 -31.36 1.63
N LEU A 155 50.48 -30.46 0.67
CA LEU A 155 51.22 -30.52 -0.59
C LEU A 155 52.64 -29.99 -0.41
N HIS A 156 52.81 -28.77 0.13
CA HIS A 156 54.16 -28.22 0.28
C HIS A 156 54.95 -28.93 1.40
N THR A 157 54.50 -28.99 2.65
CA THR A 157 55.35 -29.63 3.67
C THR A 157 55.51 -31.12 3.45
N PHE A 158 54.44 -31.89 3.21
CA PHE A 158 54.59 -33.35 3.12
C PHE A 158 55.31 -33.79 1.84
N ILE A 159 54.89 -33.31 0.67
CA ILE A 159 55.49 -33.76 -0.60
C ILE A 159 56.89 -33.15 -0.79
N HIS A 160 57.08 -31.85 -0.54
CA HIS A 160 58.40 -31.24 -0.70
C HIS A 160 59.40 -31.85 0.28
N THR A 161 59.06 -31.93 1.57
CA THR A 161 60.02 -32.49 2.55
C THR A 161 60.24 -33.97 2.31
N PHE A 162 59.22 -34.76 2.00
CA PHE A 162 59.39 -36.19 1.74
C PHE A 162 60.22 -36.46 0.47
N ILE A 163 59.92 -35.79 -0.66
CA ILE A 163 60.70 -35.96 -1.89
C ILE A 163 62.12 -35.40 -1.73
N HIS A 164 62.28 -34.24 -1.11
CA HIS A 164 63.59 -33.64 -0.87
C HIS A 164 64.44 -34.51 0.04
N THR A 165 63.89 -34.95 1.19
CA THR A 165 64.60 -35.84 2.11
C THR A 165 64.88 -37.19 1.48
N PHE A 166 63.95 -37.79 0.74
CA PHE A 166 64.16 -39.08 0.07
C PHE A 166 65.21 -38.97 -1.04
N LYS A 167 65.14 -37.96 -1.92
CA LYS A 167 66.19 -37.73 -2.93
C LYS A 167 67.55 -37.44 -2.31
N HIS A 168 67.60 -36.57 -1.30
CA HIS A 168 68.84 -36.21 -0.63
C HIS A 168 69.45 -37.41 0.09
N THR A 169 68.65 -38.14 0.88
CA THR A 169 69.11 -39.33 1.60
C THR A 169 69.49 -40.44 0.63
N PHE A 170 68.69 -40.75 -0.38
CA PHE A 170 69.02 -41.79 -1.37
C PHE A 170 70.30 -41.44 -2.14
N LYS A 171 70.40 -40.22 -2.67
CA LYS A 171 71.60 -39.79 -3.42
C LYS A 171 72.84 -39.77 -2.53
N HIS A 172 72.75 -39.16 -1.34
CA HIS A 172 73.88 -39.04 -0.43
C HIS A 172 74.28 -40.40 0.15
N THR A 173 73.33 -41.22 0.62
CA THR A 173 73.66 -42.51 1.24
C THR A 173 74.06 -43.56 0.22
N PHE A 174 73.37 -43.67 -0.93
CA PHE A 174 73.67 -44.68 -1.94
C PHE A 174 74.99 -44.39 -2.65
N ILE A 175 75.24 -43.13 -3.06
CA ILE A 175 76.51 -42.76 -3.69
C ILE A 175 77.63 -42.85 -2.67
N ARG A 176 77.46 -42.30 -1.46
CA ARG A 176 78.53 -42.34 -0.45
C ARG A 176 78.84 -43.77 -0.05
N THR A 177 77.85 -44.62 0.23
CA THR A 177 78.12 -45.99 0.67
C THR A 177 78.65 -46.86 -0.47
N TYR A 178 78.07 -46.81 -1.67
CA TYR A 178 78.52 -47.64 -2.79
C TYR A 178 79.92 -47.23 -3.26
N LEU A 179 80.17 -45.93 -3.44
CA LEU A 179 81.46 -45.45 -3.93
C LEU A 179 82.54 -45.59 -2.85
N TYR A 180 82.22 -45.32 -1.58
CA TYR A 180 83.15 -45.54 -0.47
C TYR A 180 83.46 -47.03 -0.29
N THR A 181 82.46 -47.91 -0.24
CA THR A 181 82.70 -49.35 -0.07
C THR A 181 83.40 -49.94 -1.28
N TYR A 182 83.03 -49.58 -2.51
CA TYR A 182 83.70 -50.05 -3.72
C TYR A 182 85.15 -49.59 -3.77
N VAL A 183 85.44 -48.30 -3.58
CA VAL A 183 86.81 -47.79 -3.57
C VAL A 183 87.61 -48.37 -2.40
N TYR A 184 87.03 -48.42 -1.19
CA TYR A 184 87.72 -48.94 -0.01
C TYR A 184 88.02 -50.43 -0.16
N THR A 185 87.07 -51.25 -0.60
CA THR A 185 87.28 -52.69 -0.80
C THR A 185 88.21 -52.97 -1.98
N TYR A 186 88.09 -52.22 -3.09
CA TYR A 186 88.97 -52.37 -4.24
C TYR A 186 90.40 -51.97 -3.91
N VAL A 187 90.62 -50.81 -3.28
CA VAL A 187 91.96 -50.40 -2.82
C VAL A 187 92.51 -51.39 -1.81
N ARG A 188 91.71 -51.83 -0.81
CA ARG A 188 92.17 -52.77 0.20
C ARG A 188 92.56 -54.13 -0.39
N THR A 189 91.76 -54.67 -1.30
CA THR A 189 92.05 -55.94 -1.98
C THR A 189 93.23 -55.82 -2.93
N TYR A 190 93.33 -54.73 -3.70
CA TYR A 190 94.44 -54.49 -4.62
C TYR A 190 95.76 -54.27 -3.87
N VAL A 191 95.74 -53.55 -2.74
CA VAL A 191 96.89 -53.39 -1.84
C VAL A 191 97.28 -54.73 -1.22
N TYR A 192 96.30 -55.52 -0.75
CA TYR A 192 96.57 -56.85 -0.20
C TYR A 192 97.20 -57.80 -1.24
N ILE A 193 96.75 -57.75 -2.49
CA ILE A 193 97.32 -58.54 -3.60
C ILE A 193 98.74 -58.08 -3.96
N LEU A 194 99.00 -56.76 -3.97
CA LEU A 194 100.33 -56.20 -4.22
C LEU A 194 101.32 -56.55 -3.10
N GLN A 195 100.87 -56.63 -1.85
CA GLN A 195 101.71 -57.01 -0.71
C GLN A 195 102.12 -58.49 -0.75
N ARG A 196 101.30 -59.34 -1.40
CA ARG A 196 101.59 -60.77 -1.62
C ARG A 196 102.51 -61.04 -2.82
N LYS A 197 102.61 -60.09 -3.78
CA LYS A 197 103.53 -60.12 -4.92
C LYS A 197 104.64 -59.10 -4.71
N GLY A 198 105.70 -59.46 -3.99
CA GLY A 198 106.79 -58.55 -3.59
C GLY A 198 107.45 -57.76 -4.73
N LYS A 199 106.95 -56.54 -5.02
CA LYS A 199 107.60 -55.55 -5.88
C LYS A 199 107.50 -54.13 -5.30
N GLU A 200 108.68 -53.60 -4.97
CA GLU A 200 109.12 -52.19 -4.84
C GLU A 200 108.30 -51.17 -4.02
N LYS A 201 108.86 -50.85 -2.84
CA LYS A 201 108.44 -49.81 -1.87
C LYS A 201 108.28 -48.38 -2.44
N ILE A 202 108.87 -48.08 -3.60
CA ILE A 202 108.82 -46.73 -4.22
C ILE A 202 107.46 -46.47 -4.89
N PHE A 203 106.80 -47.52 -5.40
CA PHE A 203 105.47 -47.42 -6.01
C PHE A 203 104.38 -47.20 -4.95
N TYR A 204 104.56 -47.76 -3.75
CA TYR A 204 103.68 -47.61 -2.59
C TYR A 204 103.50 -46.15 -2.15
N ASN A 205 104.59 -45.38 -2.01
CA ASN A 205 104.49 -43.98 -1.61
C ASN A 205 103.92 -43.08 -2.73
N ARG A 206 104.12 -43.45 -4.00
CA ARG A 206 103.53 -42.73 -5.14
C ARG A 206 102.02 -42.96 -5.25
N ILE A 207 101.54 -44.19 -5.02
CA ILE A 207 100.11 -44.52 -5.02
C ILE A 207 99.42 -43.96 -3.78
N LYS A 208 100.00 -44.05 -2.58
CA LYS A 208 99.42 -43.49 -1.34
C LYS A 208 99.26 -41.97 -1.42
N LYS A 209 100.21 -41.27 -2.04
CA LYS A 209 100.09 -39.83 -2.30
C LYS A 209 99.05 -39.52 -3.38
N LYS A 210 98.98 -40.34 -4.45
CA LYS A 210 98.01 -40.17 -5.54
C LYS A 210 96.57 -40.51 -5.11
N SER A 211 96.37 -41.47 -4.20
CA SER A 211 95.06 -41.78 -3.61
C SER A 211 94.58 -40.71 -2.63
N HIS A 212 95.49 -40.13 -1.82
CA HIS A 212 95.16 -38.98 -0.97
C HIS A 212 94.77 -37.75 -1.81
N ILE A 213 95.47 -37.50 -2.92
CA ILE A 213 95.13 -36.42 -3.87
C ILE A 213 93.82 -36.69 -4.60
N LEU A 214 93.53 -37.96 -4.96
CA LEU A 214 92.24 -38.32 -5.59
C LEU A 214 91.07 -38.12 -4.62
N PHE A 215 91.26 -38.50 -3.34
CA PHE A 215 90.27 -38.31 -2.28
C PHE A 215 89.98 -36.82 -2.07
N PHE A 216 91.02 -35.99 -2.00
CA PHE A 216 90.88 -34.54 -1.87
C PHE A 216 90.24 -33.87 -3.11
N LYS A 217 90.57 -34.35 -4.33
CA LYS A 217 89.92 -33.87 -5.57
C LYS A 217 88.45 -34.27 -5.68
N LEU A 218 88.09 -35.47 -5.23
CA LEU A 218 86.71 -35.94 -5.16
C LEU A 218 85.90 -35.09 -4.17
N ASP A 219 86.44 -34.78 -2.99
CA ASP A 219 85.79 -33.89 -2.03
C ASP A 219 85.54 -32.48 -2.60
N THR A 220 86.50 -31.90 -3.32
CA THR A 220 86.31 -30.58 -3.98
C THR A 220 85.34 -30.62 -5.17
N PHE A 221 85.28 -31.72 -5.93
CA PHE A 221 84.34 -31.88 -7.05
C PHE A 221 82.90 -32.05 -6.55
N PHE A 222 82.71 -32.76 -5.44
CA PHE A 222 81.41 -32.87 -4.78
C PHE A 222 80.98 -31.54 -4.14
N PHE A 223 81.91 -30.73 -3.59
CA PHE A 223 81.58 -29.40 -3.09
C PHE A 223 81.19 -28.41 -4.20
N GLY A 224 81.84 -28.46 -5.36
CA GLY A 224 81.57 -27.57 -6.50
C GLY A 224 80.25 -27.84 -7.25
N VAL A 225 79.79 -29.10 -7.29
CA VAL A 225 78.50 -29.47 -7.89
C VAL A 225 77.31 -29.11 -6.97
N VAL A 226 77.56 -28.96 -5.66
CA VAL A 226 76.55 -28.52 -4.68
C VAL A 226 76.28 -27.01 -4.80
N THR A 227 77.25 -26.19 -5.22
CA THR A 227 77.05 -24.74 -5.36
C THR A 227 76.34 -24.33 -6.67
N THR A 228 76.46 -25.11 -7.75
CA THR A 228 75.83 -24.78 -9.04
C THR A 228 74.36 -25.21 -9.15
N SER A 229 73.86 -25.99 -8.20
CA SER A 229 72.47 -26.45 -8.14
C SER A 229 71.57 -25.64 -7.20
N TYR A 230 72.07 -24.50 -6.69
CA TYR A 230 71.31 -23.51 -5.92
C TYR A 230 70.82 -22.30 -6.76
N VAL A 231 70.97 -22.36 -8.08
CA VAL A 231 70.39 -21.36 -9.02
C VAL A 231 69.49 -22.08 -10.00
N PHE A 232 68.29 -22.46 -9.54
CA PHE A 232 67.04 -22.50 -10.31
C PHE A 232 65.88 -22.75 -9.35
#